data_AF-A0A820NIZ0-F1
#
_entry.id   AF-A0A820NIZ0-F1
#
_cell.length_a   1.000
_cell.length_b   1.000
_cell.length_c   1.000
_cell.angle_alpha   90.00
_cell.angle_beta   90.00
_cell.angle_gamma   90.00
#
_symmetry.space_group_name_H-M   'P 1'
#
loop_
_entity.id
_entity.type
_entity.pdbx_description
1 polymer ?
#
loop_
_entity_poly.entity_id
_entity_poly.type
_entity_poly.pdbx_seq_one_letter_code
_entity_poly.pdbx_strand_id
1 'polypeptide(L)'
;SQRHRTTGDWDERKLIEGIIGEKSIYKYRADVPPEPGSPQTKAKRLRLVVDLSASMYRFNGVDNRLERQCECVLMFLESLAGFEHKFTYDIVGHSGDEHSIELVRKNQPPKNNKERLKLLKLMYTHTMFCNSGDNTFAALKSAIDALQAEPDDTVDERFVIVISDANFDRYGLSPQVFGKMLQSNENVQCFAMFIGSLGQQATHLQQNLPSGKGFVCLETTQIPKVLKTIFTSDVLH
;
A
#
# COMPACT_ATOMS: atom_id res chain seq x y z
N SER A 1 29.89 21.42 -0.96
CA SER A 1 28.51 21.93 -1.06
C SER A 1 27.59 20.96 -0.33
N GLN A 2 27.46 21.13 0.99
CA GLN A 2 26.57 20.34 1.84
C GLN A 2 25.66 21.36 2.52
N ARG A 3 24.38 21.42 2.14
CA ARG A 3 23.36 22.13 2.90
C ARG A 3 21.97 21.60 2.50
N HIS A 4 21.25 21.14 3.52
CA HIS A 4 19.88 20.60 3.51
C HIS A 4 19.70 19.19 2.91
N ARG A 5 20.21 18.17 3.61
CA ARG A 5 19.45 16.91 3.74
C ARG A 5 18.58 17.06 4.99
N THR A 6 17.28 17.10 4.77
CA THR A 6 16.20 17.31 5.73
C THR A 6 16.21 16.24 6.81
N THR A 7 16.14 16.65 8.07
CA THR A 7 16.12 15.78 9.25
C THR A 7 14.99 14.74 9.21
N GLY A 8 13.91 15.00 8.44
CA GLY A 8 12.78 14.09 8.22
C GLY A 8 13.13 12.82 7.43
N ASP A 9 13.78 12.94 6.26
CA ASP A 9 14.18 11.78 5.43
C ASP A 9 15.04 10.77 6.21
N TRP A 10 15.88 11.28 7.12
CA TRP A 10 16.73 10.45 7.97
C TRP A 10 15.94 9.69 9.03
N ASP A 11 14.91 10.29 9.60
CA ASP A 11 14.07 9.66 10.62
C ASP A 11 13.18 8.57 10.00
N GLU A 12 12.62 8.84 8.81
CA GLU A 12 11.83 7.87 8.05
C GLU A 12 12.66 6.66 7.63
N ARG A 13 13.88 6.88 7.13
CA ARG A 13 14.79 5.77 6.79
C ARG A 13 15.18 4.96 8.02
N LYS A 14 15.47 5.62 9.15
CA LYS A 14 15.74 4.92 10.41
C LYS A 14 14.54 4.12 10.90
N LEU A 15 13.32 4.61 10.65
CA LEU A 15 12.10 3.89 10.98
C LEU A 15 11.99 2.59 10.18
N ILE A 16 12.26 2.65 8.87
CA ILE A 16 12.28 1.47 8.00
C ILE A 16 13.45 0.53 8.31
N GLU A 17 14.64 1.07 8.60
CA GLU A 17 15.79 0.29 9.09
C GLU A 17 15.47 -0.42 10.40
N GLY A 18 14.73 0.24 11.30
CA GLY A 18 14.26 -0.35 12.56
C GLY A 18 13.36 -1.55 12.36
N ILE A 19 12.43 -1.51 11.39
CA ILE A 19 11.59 -2.66 10.99
C ILE A 19 12.46 -3.87 10.62
N ILE A 20 13.55 -3.60 9.90
CA ILE A 20 14.45 -4.63 9.38
C ILE A 20 15.41 -5.14 10.47
N GLY A 21 15.87 -4.25 11.36
CA GLY A 21 16.89 -4.51 12.37
C GLY A 21 16.37 -5.16 13.65
N GLU A 22 15.21 -4.77 14.17
CA GLU A 22 14.64 -5.31 15.43
C GLU A 22 14.37 -6.82 15.37
N LYS A 23 14.18 -7.39 14.17
CA LYS A 23 13.83 -8.81 13.97
C LYS A 23 15.04 -9.74 13.72
N SER A 24 16.28 -9.24 13.82
CA SER A 24 17.49 -9.95 13.35
C SER A 24 18.35 -10.64 14.43
N ILE A 25 17.91 -10.72 15.69
CA ILE A 25 18.69 -11.36 16.76
C ILE A 25 18.08 -12.72 17.15
N TYR A 26 18.42 -13.80 16.43
CA TYR A 26 18.73 -15.12 16.98
C TYR A 26 19.16 -16.12 15.88
N LYS A 27 20.10 -17.01 16.19
CA LYS A 27 20.72 -17.98 15.26
C LYS A 27 19.93 -19.29 15.11
N TYR A 28 19.76 -19.70 13.85
CA TYR A 28 19.82 -21.06 13.27
C TYR A 28 18.86 -22.18 13.76
N ARG A 29 18.00 -22.65 12.85
CA ARG A 29 17.77 -24.08 12.48
C ARG A 29 16.91 -24.15 11.20
N ALA A 30 17.28 -25.07 10.32
CA ALA A 30 16.66 -25.27 9.00
C ALA A 30 15.40 -26.15 9.06
N ASP A 31 14.55 -26.00 8.05
CA ASP A 31 13.37 -26.79 7.68
C ASP A 31 12.07 -26.65 8.49
N VAL A 32 11.76 -25.42 8.94
CA VAL A 32 10.40 -25.04 9.37
C VAL A 32 10.01 -23.77 8.61
N PRO A 33 8.78 -23.67 8.04
CA PRO A 33 8.29 -22.40 7.50
C PRO A 33 8.45 -21.31 8.57
N PRO A 34 8.99 -20.13 8.22
CA PRO A 34 9.26 -19.09 9.21
C PRO A 34 7.98 -18.74 9.99
N GLU A 35 7.99 -18.98 11.31
CA GLU A 35 6.91 -18.53 12.19
C GLU A 35 6.85 -16.99 12.18
N PRO A 36 5.68 -16.38 12.35
CA PRO A 36 5.56 -14.93 12.56
C PRO A 36 6.53 -14.46 13.65
N GLY A 37 7.47 -13.57 13.30
CA GLY A 37 8.52 -13.08 14.21
C GLY A 37 9.92 -13.71 14.01
N SER A 38 10.07 -14.71 13.15
CA SER A 38 11.37 -15.24 12.76
C SER A 38 12.20 -14.24 11.92
N PRO A 39 13.55 -14.33 11.91
CA PRO A 39 14.39 -13.43 11.14
C PRO A 39 14.09 -13.52 9.64
N GLN A 40 13.95 -12.36 8.99
CA GLN A 40 13.67 -12.30 7.57
C GLN A 40 14.79 -12.97 6.74
N THR A 41 14.45 -14.00 5.98
CA THR A 41 15.35 -14.76 5.10
C THR A 41 15.22 -14.36 3.64
N LYS A 42 14.00 -14.01 3.19
CA LYS A 42 13.68 -13.58 1.81
C LYS A 42 12.99 -12.22 1.81
N ALA A 43 12.92 -11.57 0.65
CA ALA A 43 12.21 -10.30 0.55
C ALA A 43 10.71 -10.49 0.84
N LYS A 44 10.09 -9.49 1.47
CA LYS A 44 8.63 -9.38 1.57
C LYS A 44 8.05 -8.95 0.22
N ARG A 45 6.90 -9.49 -0.15
CA ARG A 45 6.19 -9.17 -1.39
C ARG A 45 5.05 -8.20 -1.12
N LEU A 46 5.08 -7.02 -1.74
CA LEU A 46 4.07 -5.98 -1.54
C LEU A 46 3.35 -5.66 -2.84
N ARG A 47 2.02 -5.59 -2.85
CA ARG A 47 1.27 -4.94 -3.93
C ARG A 47 0.52 -3.75 -3.38
N LEU A 48 0.80 -2.58 -3.95
CA LEU A 48 0.02 -1.38 -3.68
C LEU A 48 -1.10 -1.27 -4.72
N VAL A 49 -2.34 -1.10 -4.26
CA VAL A 49 -3.52 -0.88 -5.10
C VAL A 49 -3.99 0.55 -4.90
N VAL A 50 -4.13 1.33 -5.98
CA VAL A 50 -4.49 2.76 -5.90
C VAL A 50 -5.77 3.07 -6.67
N ASP A 51 -6.56 4.02 -6.17
CA ASP A 51 -7.82 4.46 -6.79
C ASP A 51 -7.53 5.47 -7.92
N LEU A 52 -7.77 5.08 -9.16
CA LEU A 52 -7.67 5.92 -10.35
C LEU A 52 -9.05 6.25 -10.94
N SER A 53 -10.11 6.23 -10.14
CA SER A 53 -11.46 6.57 -10.57
C SER A 53 -11.58 8.05 -10.99
N ALA A 54 -12.56 8.34 -11.85
CA ALA A 54 -12.85 9.71 -12.31
C ALA A 54 -13.20 10.66 -11.15
N SER A 55 -13.67 10.10 -10.02
CA SER A 55 -13.97 10.88 -8.82
C SER A 55 -12.72 11.52 -8.22
N MET A 56 -11.58 10.83 -8.30
CA MET A 56 -10.31 11.30 -7.75
C MET A 56 -9.92 12.62 -8.41
N TYR A 57 -10.05 12.72 -9.73
CA TYR A 57 -9.84 13.97 -10.46
C TYR A 57 -10.94 15.00 -10.20
N ARG A 58 -12.21 14.59 -10.29
CA ARG A 58 -13.37 15.51 -10.20
C ARG A 58 -13.43 16.26 -8.87
N PHE A 59 -13.14 15.59 -7.77
CA PHE A 59 -13.22 16.19 -6.42
C PHE A 59 -11.88 16.76 -5.96
N ASN A 60 -10.84 16.60 -6.76
CA ASN A 60 -9.50 17.01 -6.40
C ASN A 60 -9.39 18.50 -6.07
N GLY A 61 -10.02 19.37 -6.86
CA GLY A 61 -10.03 20.82 -6.59
C GLY A 61 -10.77 21.23 -5.32
N VAL A 62 -11.45 20.30 -4.64
CA VAL A 62 -12.17 20.54 -3.38
C VAL A 62 -11.34 20.07 -2.18
N ASP A 63 -10.72 18.89 -2.25
CA ASP A 63 -10.08 18.26 -1.10
C ASP A 63 -8.67 17.71 -1.33
N ASN A 64 -8.12 17.91 -2.53
CA ASN A 64 -6.80 17.49 -2.96
C ASN A 64 -6.56 15.97 -2.83
N ARG A 65 -7.61 15.14 -2.93
CA ARG A 65 -7.50 13.68 -2.73
C ARG A 65 -6.57 12.99 -3.73
N LEU A 66 -6.54 13.44 -4.99
CA LEU A 66 -5.65 12.88 -6.00
C LEU A 66 -4.22 13.38 -5.82
N GLU A 67 -3.99 14.65 -5.47
CA GLU A 67 -2.64 15.10 -5.07
C GLU A 67 -2.12 14.26 -3.90
N ARG A 68 -2.93 14.12 -2.84
CA ARG A 68 -2.55 13.35 -1.66
C ARG A 68 -2.26 11.90 -2.00
N GLN A 69 -3.02 11.28 -2.90
CA GLN A 69 -2.72 9.93 -3.37
C GLN A 69 -1.39 9.85 -4.11
N CYS A 70 -1.12 10.80 -5.02
CA CYS A 70 0.16 10.89 -5.71
C CYS A 70 1.32 11.06 -4.73
N GLU A 71 1.15 11.88 -3.70
CA GLU A 71 2.11 12.03 -2.61
C GLU A 71 2.27 10.74 -1.80
N CYS A 72 1.19 10.03 -1.47
CA CYS A 72 1.27 8.73 -0.79
C CYS A 72 2.06 7.70 -1.61
N VAL A 73 1.83 7.62 -2.92
CA VAL A 73 2.59 6.73 -3.81
C VAL A 73 4.06 7.14 -3.86
N LEU A 74 4.35 8.44 -3.95
CA LEU A 74 5.71 8.94 -3.92
C LEU A 74 6.41 8.58 -2.61
N MET A 75 5.76 8.82 -1.47
CA MET A 75 6.29 8.47 -0.14
C MET A 75 6.51 6.97 0.02
N PHE A 76 5.60 6.13 -0.52
CA PHE A 76 5.80 4.69 -0.56
C PHE A 76 7.05 4.29 -1.35
N LEU A 77 7.26 4.88 -2.52
CA LEU A 77 8.45 4.63 -3.35
C LEU A 77 9.74 5.07 -2.67
N GLU A 78 9.74 6.24 -2.02
CA GLU A 78 10.92 6.75 -1.31
C GLU A 78 11.21 5.95 -0.03
N SER A 79 10.16 5.50 0.68
CA SER A 79 10.31 4.69 1.91
C SER A 79 10.99 3.35 1.66
N LEU A 80 10.81 2.77 0.47
CA LEU A 80 11.39 1.48 0.10
C LEU A 80 12.68 1.59 -0.72
N ALA A 81 13.07 2.80 -1.14
CA ALA A 81 14.28 3.02 -1.90
C ALA A 81 15.53 2.66 -1.09
N GLY A 82 16.39 1.78 -1.63
CA GLY A 82 17.57 1.25 -0.93
C GLY A 82 17.31 0.00 -0.09
N PHE A 83 16.05 -0.47 -0.03
CA PHE A 83 15.65 -1.70 0.67
C PHE A 83 15.18 -2.81 -0.28
N GLU A 84 15.65 -2.81 -1.53
CA GLU A 84 15.22 -3.74 -2.58
C GLU A 84 15.54 -5.21 -2.25
N HIS A 85 16.54 -5.45 -1.41
CA HIS A 85 16.90 -6.78 -0.90
C HIS A 85 15.94 -7.28 0.20
N LYS A 86 15.09 -6.40 0.76
CA LYS A 86 14.12 -6.70 1.82
C LYS A 86 12.68 -6.62 1.34
N PHE A 87 12.41 -5.82 0.33
CA PHE A 87 11.07 -5.62 -0.21
C PHE A 87 11.08 -5.72 -1.74
N THR A 88 10.15 -6.51 -2.27
CA THR A 88 9.82 -6.50 -3.69
C THR A 88 8.38 -6.03 -3.86
N TYR A 89 8.13 -5.10 -4.78
CA TYR A 89 6.81 -4.48 -4.87
C TYR A 89 6.39 -4.14 -6.29
N ASP A 90 5.09 -4.17 -6.51
CA ASP A 90 4.44 -3.63 -7.70
C ASP A 90 3.29 -2.70 -7.29
N ILE A 91 2.86 -1.87 -8.24
CA ILE A 91 1.76 -0.92 -8.04
C ILE A 91 0.77 -1.14 -9.17
N VAL A 92 -0.49 -1.33 -8.80
CA VAL A 92 -1.61 -1.42 -9.73
C VAL A 92 -2.67 -0.38 -9.36
N GLY A 93 -3.40 0.12 -10.35
CA GLY A 93 -4.54 1.00 -10.15
C GLY A 93 -5.87 0.32 -10.49
N HIS A 94 -6.98 0.90 -10.05
CA HIS A 94 -8.32 0.58 -10.55
C HIS A 94 -9.08 1.84 -10.92
N SER A 95 -9.98 1.77 -11.88
CA SER A 95 -10.91 2.85 -12.24
C SER A 95 -12.27 2.28 -12.61
N GLY A 96 -13.18 3.09 -13.15
CA GLY A 96 -14.43 2.57 -13.73
C GLY A 96 -14.23 1.67 -14.96
N ASP A 97 -13.05 1.69 -15.59
CA ASP A 97 -12.77 0.90 -16.80
C ASP A 97 -12.17 -0.47 -16.50
N GLU A 98 -11.27 -0.53 -15.51
CA GLU A 98 -10.44 -1.71 -15.26
C GLU A 98 -10.09 -1.83 -13.78
N HIS A 99 -9.91 -3.06 -13.30
CA HIS A 99 -9.63 -3.37 -11.90
C HIS A 99 -8.14 -3.64 -11.62
N SER A 100 -7.28 -3.63 -12.63
CA SER A 100 -5.85 -3.91 -12.50
C SER A 100 -5.02 -3.23 -13.60
N ILE A 101 -4.90 -1.92 -13.49
CA ILE A 101 -4.06 -1.09 -14.37
C ILE A 101 -2.62 -1.16 -13.87
N GLU A 102 -1.70 -1.71 -14.65
CA GLU A 102 -0.30 -1.83 -14.26
C GLU A 102 0.39 -0.44 -14.24
N LEU A 103 0.88 -0.03 -13.07
CA LEU A 103 1.59 1.25 -12.90
C LEU A 103 3.09 1.05 -12.69
N VAL A 104 3.47 0.05 -11.89
CA VAL A 104 4.86 -0.32 -11.62
C VAL A 104 4.96 -1.84 -11.58
N ARG A 105 5.93 -2.42 -12.29
CA ARG A 105 6.20 -3.86 -12.25
C ARG A 105 7.15 -4.22 -11.12
N LYS A 106 6.98 -5.42 -10.55
CA LYS A 106 7.83 -6.01 -9.48
C LYS A 106 9.34 -5.82 -9.71
N ASN A 107 9.77 -6.04 -10.95
CA ASN A 107 11.19 -6.02 -11.32
C ASN A 107 11.61 -4.72 -12.04
N GLN A 108 10.73 -3.73 -12.11
CA GLN A 108 10.99 -2.45 -12.79
C GLN A 108 10.49 -1.25 -11.96
N PRO A 109 10.93 -1.11 -10.69
CA PRO A 109 10.60 0.08 -9.90
C PRO A 109 11.24 1.33 -10.52
N PRO A 110 10.59 2.51 -10.38
CA PRO A 110 11.12 3.77 -10.91
C PRO A 110 12.42 4.17 -10.21
N LYS A 111 13.49 4.34 -10.99
CA LYS A 111 14.87 4.48 -10.48
C LYS A 111 15.27 5.91 -10.11
N ASN A 112 14.53 6.90 -10.61
CA ASN A 112 14.89 8.31 -10.49
C ASN A 112 13.64 9.21 -10.51
N ASN A 113 13.82 10.47 -10.13
CA ASN A 113 12.74 11.45 -10.04
C ASN A 113 12.00 11.65 -11.38
N LYS A 114 12.68 11.45 -12.52
CA LYS A 114 12.05 11.55 -13.84
C LYS A 114 11.05 10.41 -14.08
N GLU A 115 11.41 9.19 -13.71
CA GLU A 115 10.52 8.02 -13.80
C GLU A 115 9.37 8.11 -12.80
N ARG A 116 9.64 8.56 -11.57
CA ARG A 116 8.58 8.81 -10.57
C ARG A 116 7.60 9.87 -11.06
N LEU A 117 8.09 11.00 -11.60
CA LEU A 117 7.23 12.03 -12.16
C LEU A 117 6.39 11.52 -13.35
N LYS A 118 6.95 10.65 -14.20
CA LYS A 118 6.19 10.01 -15.29
C LYS A 118 5.06 9.15 -14.75
N LEU A 119 5.31 8.36 -13.71
CA LEU A 119 4.30 7.56 -13.04
C LEU A 119 3.17 8.44 -12.47
N LEU A 120 3.49 9.51 -11.74
CA LEU A 120 2.47 10.40 -11.19
C LEU A 120 1.63 11.07 -12.29
N LYS A 121 2.28 11.46 -13.39
CA LYS A 121 1.56 11.99 -14.58
C LYS A 121 0.64 10.95 -15.22
N LEU A 122 1.07 9.69 -15.29
CA LEU A 122 0.25 8.59 -15.79
C LEU A 122 -1.00 8.41 -14.92
N MET A 123 -0.83 8.34 -13.60
CA MET A 123 -1.95 8.25 -12.65
C MET A 123 -2.93 9.41 -12.83
N TYR A 124 -2.41 10.65 -12.85
CA TYR A 124 -3.23 11.84 -13.03
C TYR A 124 -3.98 11.82 -14.36
N THR A 125 -3.29 11.47 -15.45
CA THR A 125 -3.87 11.40 -16.81
C THR A 125 -4.96 10.35 -16.89
N HIS A 126 -4.76 9.18 -16.29
CA HIS A 126 -5.76 8.11 -16.27
C HIS A 126 -7.08 8.59 -15.62
N THR A 127 -6.98 9.21 -14.45
CA THR A 127 -8.18 9.71 -13.72
C THR A 127 -8.98 10.76 -14.48
N MET A 128 -8.35 11.49 -15.42
CA MET A 128 -9.04 12.49 -16.26
C MET A 128 -9.91 11.88 -17.36
N PHE A 129 -9.52 10.71 -17.87
CA PHE A 129 -10.12 10.14 -19.08
C PHE A 129 -10.86 8.82 -18.85
N CYS A 130 -10.77 8.25 -17.65
CA CYS A 130 -11.45 7.00 -17.33
C CYS A 130 -12.97 7.17 -17.18
N ASN A 131 -13.73 6.10 -17.41
CA ASN A 131 -15.16 6.11 -17.11
C ASN A 131 -15.44 6.24 -15.61
N SER A 132 -16.63 6.76 -15.28
CA SER A 132 -17.12 6.77 -13.91
C SER A 132 -17.42 5.35 -13.46
N GLY A 133 -17.04 5.03 -12.22
CA GLY A 133 -17.26 3.72 -11.62
C GLY A 133 -16.17 3.45 -10.59
N ASP A 134 -16.39 2.41 -9.80
CA ASP A 134 -15.39 1.90 -8.87
C ASP A 134 -15.28 0.39 -9.02
N ASN A 135 -14.04 -0.10 -8.93
CA ASN A 135 -13.69 -1.51 -9.03
C ASN A 135 -12.86 -1.95 -7.81
N THR A 136 -12.97 -1.26 -6.66
CA THR A 136 -12.14 -1.51 -5.47
C THR A 136 -12.17 -2.98 -5.03
N PHE A 137 -13.35 -3.61 -4.99
CA PHE A 137 -13.47 -5.02 -4.58
C PHE A 137 -12.85 -5.97 -5.61
N ALA A 138 -13.11 -5.74 -6.89
CA ALA A 138 -12.50 -6.53 -7.96
C ALA A 138 -10.97 -6.39 -7.97
N ALA A 139 -10.46 -5.19 -7.71
CA ALA A 139 -9.04 -4.89 -7.62
C ALA A 139 -8.37 -5.58 -6.43
N LEU A 140 -8.98 -5.52 -5.24
CA LEU A 140 -8.50 -6.23 -4.05
C LEU A 140 -8.47 -7.74 -4.30
N LYS A 141 -9.56 -8.31 -4.85
CA LYS A 141 -9.60 -9.73 -5.17
C LYS A 141 -8.51 -10.13 -6.17
N SER A 142 -8.38 -9.37 -7.27
CA SER A 142 -7.36 -9.62 -8.28
C SER A 142 -5.93 -9.50 -7.72
N ALA A 143 -5.69 -8.56 -6.81
CA ALA A 143 -4.41 -8.41 -6.12
C ALA A 143 -4.10 -9.61 -5.22
N ILE A 144 -5.08 -10.11 -4.45
CA ILE A 144 -4.92 -11.30 -3.61
C ILE A 144 -4.62 -12.53 -4.48
N ASP A 145 -5.45 -12.78 -5.49
CA ASP A 145 -5.34 -13.96 -6.35
C ASP A 145 -3.97 -13.98 -7.06
N ALA A 146 -3.49 -12.82 -7.54
CA ALA A 146 -2.20 -12.70 -8.20
C ALA A 146 -1.00 -12.96 -7.26
N LEU A 147 -1.05 -12.44 -6.02
CA LEU A 147 0.03 -12.70 -5.05
C LEU A 147 0.02 -14.15 -4.55
N GLN A 148 -1.17 -14.72 -4.36
CA GLN A 148 -1.33 -16.13 -3.99
C GLN A 148 -0.78 -17.08 -5.05
N ALA A 149 -0.86 -16.72 -6.33
CA ALA A 149 -0.34 -17.53 -7.43
C ALA A 149 1.19 -17.51 -7.56
N GLU A 150 1.90 -16.57 -6.90
CA GLU A 150 3.36 -16.59 -6.85
C GLU A 150 3.85 -17.77 -5.99
N PRO A 151 4.97 -18.46 -6.31
CA PRO A 151 5.43 -19.60 -5.53
C PRO A 151 5.81 -19.23 -4.08
N ASP A 152 5.38 -20.05 -3.11
CA ASP A 152 5.59 -19.84 -1.67
C ASP A 152 7.05 -19.80 -1.23
N ASP A 153 7.94 -20.42 -1.99
CA ASP A 153 9.37 -20.45 -1.70
C ASP A 153 10.13 -19.21 -2.19
N THR A 154 9.46 -18.20 -2.75
CA THR A 154 10.14 -17.02 -3.28
C THR A 154 10.24 -15.84 -2.32
N VAL A 155 9.35 -15.78 -1.31
CA VAL A 155 9.19 -14.62 -0.41
C VAL A 155 8.77 -15.08 0.98
N ASP A 156 9.10 -14.31 2.01
CA ASP A 156 8.73 -14.68 3.39
C ASP A 156 7.25 -14.38 3.69
N GLU A 157 6.75 -13.24 3.22
CA GLU A 157 5.39 -12.76 3.50
C GLU A 157 4.85 -11.95 2.31
N ARG A 158 3.53 -11.96 2.13
CA ARG A 158 2.82 -11.25 1.07
C ARG A 158 1.83 -10.25 1.65
N PHE A 159 1.82 -9.05 1.08
CA PHE A 159 0.99 -7.95 1.53
C PHE A 159 0.26 -7.30 0.35
N VAL A 160 -1.02 -7.01 0.53
CA VAL A 160 -1.78 -6.09 -0.31
C VAL A 160 -2.14 -4.87 0.52
N ILE A 161 -1.83 -3.68 0.01
CA ILE A 161 -2.22 -2.42 0.63
C ILE A 161 -3.10 -1.67 -0.36
N VAL A 162 -4.36 -1.42 -0.01
CA VAL A 162 -5.30 -0.64 -0.82
C VAL A 162 -5.32 0.79 -0.33
N ILE A 163 -5.02 1.75 -1.21
CA ILE A 163 -5.20 3.17 -0.94
C ILE A 163 -6.56 3.61 -1.49
N SER A 164 -7.39 4.22 -0.65
CA SER A 164 -8.75 4.65 -1.01
C SER A 164 -9.10 6.03 -0.44
N ASP A 165 -10.01 6.72 -1.11
CA ASP A 165 -10.62 7.99 -0.67
C ASP A 165 -11.69 7.82 0.43
N ALA A 166 -11.88 6.59 0.93
CA ALA A 166 -12.82 6.23 1.98
C ALA A 166 -14.29 6.53 1.65
N ASN A 167 -14.66 6.60 0.37
CA ASN A 167 -16.01 6.98 -0.04
C ASN A 167 -16.89 5.78 -0.42
N PHE A 168 -16.94 4.77 0.45
CA PHE A 168 -17.59 3.48 0.17
C PHE A 168 -19.09 3.60 -0.12
N ASP A 169 -19.79 4.48 0.60
CA ASP A 169 -21.23 4.71 0.42
C ASP A 169 -21.56 5.18 -0.99
N ARG A 170 -20.71 6.02 -1.59
CA ARG A 170 -20.91 6.53 -2.96
C ARG A 170 -20.85 5.41 -4.00
N TYR A 171 -20.06 4.38 -3.73
CA TYR A 171 -19.85 3.24 -4.62
C TYR A 171 -20.75 2.05 -4.26
N GLY A 172 -21.59 2.18 -3.23
CA GLY A 172 -22.44 1.08 -2.74
C GLY A 172 -21.63 -0.07 -2.12
N LEU A 173 -20.43 0.20 -1.62
CA LEU A 173 -19.55 -0.80 -1.02
C LEU A 173 -19.87 -0.95 0.47
N SER A 174 -20.09 -2.19 0.91
CA SER A 174 -20.26 -2.48 2.34
C SER A 174 -18.90 -2.56 3.04
N PRO A 175 -18.65 -1.77 4.10
CA PRO A 175 -17.46 -1.91 4.94
C PRO A 175 -17.29 -3.33 5.50
N GLN A 176 -18.39 -4.01 5.83
CA GLN A 176 -18.37 -5.37 6.36
C GLN A 176 -17.92 -6.38 5.30
N VAL A 177 -18.36 -6.23 4.06
CA VAL A 177 -17.89 -7.08 2.94
C VAL A 177 -16.41 -6.82 2.68
N PHE A 178 -16.00 -5.55 2.64
CA PHE A 178 -14.60 -5.19 2.47
C PHE A 178 -13.71 -5.75 3.59
N GLY A 179 -14.14 -5.65 4.84
CA GLY A 179 -13.45 -6.23 6.00
C GLY A 179 -13.25 -7.74 5.86
N LYS A 180 -14.27 -8.47 5.39
CA LYS A 180 -14.15 -9.91 5.09
C LYS A 180 -13.16 -10.19 3.97
N MET A 181 -13.13 -9.35 2.92
CA MET A 181 -12.14 -9.49 1.84
C MET A 181 -10.71 -9.23 2.32
N LEU A 182 -10.49 -8.29 3.24
CA LEU A 182 -9.17 -8.05 3.84
C LEU A 182 -8.67 -9.24 4.69
N GLN A 183 -9.55 -10.19 5.02
CA GLN A 183 -9.24 -11.41 5.78
C GLN A 183 -9.45 -12.68 4.96
N SER A 184 -9.68 -12.60 3.64
CA SER A 184 -10.09 -13.76 2.85
C SER A 184 -8.97 -14.75 2.53
N ASN A 185 -7.72 -14.43 2.87
CA ASN A 185 -6.57 -15.25 2.56
C ASN A 185 -5.52 -15.17 3.69
N GLU A 186 -5.14 -16.32 4.24
CA GLU A 186 -4.15 -16.42 5.33
C GLU A 186 -2.71 -16.19 4.85
N ASN A 187 -2.42 -16.50 3.58
CA ASN A 187 -1.11 -16.35 2.96
C ASN A 187 -0.87 -14.95 2.37
N VAL A 188 -1.89 -14.09 2.32
CA VAL A 188 -1.80 -12.72 1.79
C VAL A 188 -2.44 -11.73 2.77
N GLN A 189 -1.59 -11.00 3.48
CA GLN A 189 -2.04 -10.02 4.46
C GLN A 189 -2.54 -8.75 3.78
N CYS A 190 -3.83 -8.47 3.90
CA CYS A 190 -4.44 -7.30 3.25
C CYS A 190 -4.71 -6.17 4.24
N PHE A 191 -4.47 -4.93 3.80
CA PHE A 191 -4.67 -3.72 4.59
C PHE A 191 -5.28 -2.61 3.72
N ALA A 192 -5.97 -1.67 4.35
CA ALA A 192 -6.53 -0.49 3.72
C ALA A 192 -5.99 0.79 4.34
N MET A 193 -5.63 1.75 3.49
CA MET A 193 -5.14 3.07 3.84
C MET A 193 -6.08 4.13 3.26
N PHE A 194 -6.75 4.83 4.16
CA PHE A 194 -7.72 5.86 3.83
C PHE A 194 -7.05 7.23 3.83
N ILE A 195 -6.92 7.81 2.64
CA ILE A 195 -6.22 9.07 2.41
C ILE A 195 -7.18 10.22 2.12
N GLY A 196 -8.38 9.90 1.64
CA GLY A 196 -9.46 10.86 1.42
C GLY A 196 -10.47 10.78 2.56
N SER A 197 -10.88 11.94 3.05
CA SER A 197 -12.23 12.25 3.53
C SER A 197 -12.17 13.57 4.28
N LEU A 198 -13.14 14.45 4.02
CA LEU A 198 -13.42 15.56 4.90
C LEU A 198 -14.28 15.02 6.05
N GLY A 199 -13.66 14.65 7.18
CA GLY A 199 -14.38 14.37 8.43
C GLY A 199 -14.40 12.91 8.90
N GLN A 200 -15.53 12.50 9.50
CA GLN A 200 -15.67 11.25 10.28
C GLN A 200 -15.74 9.96 9.44
N GLN A 201 -15.80 10.06 8.10
CA GLN A 201 -16.03 8.90 7.22
C GLN A 201 -14.88 7.88 7.28
N ALA A 202 -13.62 8.32 7.11
CA ALA A 202 -12.48 7.41 7.18
C ALA A 202 -12.35 6.76 8.56
N THR A 203 -12.61 7.53 9.63
CA THR A 203 -12.61 7.00 11.01
C THR A 203 -13.73 5.99 11.23
N HIS A 204 -14.94 6.26 10.73
CA HIS A 204 -16.06 5.33 10.83
C HIS A 204 -15.80 4.06 10.04
N LEU A 205 -15.25 4.16 8.82
CA LEU A 205 -14.82 3.01 8.03
C LEU A 205 -13.80 2.18 8.78
N GLN A 206 -12.75 2.81 9.31
CA GLN A 206 -11.74 2.12 10.11
C GLN A 206 -12.36 1.36 11.30
N GLN A 207 -13.32 1.95 12.01
CA GLN A 207 -14.02 1.31 13.14
C GLN A 207 -14.87 0.10 12.73
N ASN A 208 -15.31 0.05 11.47
CA ASN A 208 -16.08 -1.07 10.92
C ASN A 208 -15.21 -2.14 10.23
N LEU A 209 -13.89 -1.92 10.14
CA LEU A 209 -12.95 -2.92 9.65
C LEU A 209 -12.38 -3.76 10.80
N PRO A 210 -11.90 -4.98 10.51
CA PRO A 210 -11.20 -5.77 11.51
C PRO A 210 -10.00 -5.00 12.08
N SER A 211 -9.73 -5.24 13.37
CA SER A 211 -8.64 -4.55 14.07
C SER A 211 -7.30 -4.71 13.34
N GLY A 212 -6.55 -3.62 13.20
CA GLY A 212 -5.27 -3.60 12.50
C GLY A 212 -5.34 -3.68 10.97
N LYS A 213 -6.52 -3.76 10.35
CA LYS A 213 -6.66 -3.84 8.88
C LYS A 213 -6.90 -2.51 8.18
N GLY A 214 -7.33 -1.48 8.91
CA GLY A 214 -7.59 -0.15 8.37
C GLY A 214 -6.73 0.92 9.02
N PHE A 215 -6.19 1.84 8.22
CA PHE A 215 -5.41 2.99 8.67
C PHE A 215 -5.95 4.26 8.05
N VAL A 216 -6.14 5.31 8.85
CA VAL A 216 -6.47 6.65 8.36
C VAL A 216 -5.18 7.45 8.27
N CYS A 217 -4.86 7.93 7.08
CA CYS A 217 -3.62 8.65 6.77
C CYS A 217 -3.95 9.99 6.11
N LEU A 218 -4.22 11.01 6.92
CA LEU A 218 -4.53 12.36 6.42
C LEU A 218 -3.26 13.11 5.99
N GLU A 219 -2.13 12.80 6.63
CA GLU A 219 -0.83 13.40 6.36
C GLU A 219 0.10 12.36 5.76
N THR A 220 0.70 12.66 4.61
CA THR A 220 1.56 11.72 3.86
C THR A 220 2.85 11.37 4.62
N THR A 221 3.24 12.21 5.58
CA THR A 221 4.32 11.94 6.55
C THR A 221 4.01 10.78 7.52
N GLN A 222 2.76 10.32 7.59
CA GLN A 222 2.37 9.17 8.41
C GLN A 222 2.59 7.83 7.68
N ILE A 223 2.78 7.84 6.36
CA ILE A 223 2.96 6.63 5.55
C ILE A 223 4.08 5.72 6.09
N PRO A 224 5.29 6.22 6.41
CA PRO A 224 6.36 5.36 6.94
C PRO A 224 5.97 4.69 8.27
N LYS A 225 5.22 5.39 9.13
CA LYS A 225 4.72 4.86 10.40
C LYS A 225 3.65 3.79 10.19
N VAL A 226 2.75 3.99 9.24
CA VAL A 226 1.76 2.98 8.87
C VAL A 226 2.43 1.74 8.30
N LEU A 227 3.40 1.90 7.39
CA LEU A 227 4.18 0.78 6.85
C LEU A 227 4.94 0.04 7.95
N LYS A 228 5.54 0.76 8.91
CA LYS A 228 6.12 0.15 10.12
C LYS A 228 5.11 -0.73 10.82
N THR A 229 3.96 -0.17 11.18
CA THR A 229 2.90 -0.93 11.86
C THR A 229 2.49 -2.15 11.04
N ILE A 230 2.26 -2.02 9.74
CA ILE A 230 1.87 -3.15 8.86
C ILE A 230 2.93 -4.27 8.88
N PHE A 231 4.22 -3.94 8.80
CA PHE A 231 5.30 -4.93 8.73
C PHE A 231 5.73 -5.50 10.09
N THR A 232 5.40 -4.82 11.18
CA THR A 232 5.63 -5.29 12.55
C THR A 232 4.41 -5.87 13.21
N SER A 233 3.22 -5.71 12.62
CA SER A 233 2.01 -6.32 13.13
C SER A 233 2.14 -7.83 13.01
N ASP A 234 2.38 -8.48 14.15
CA ASP A 234 1.99 -9.88 14.30
C ASP A 234 0.47 -9.86 14.17
N VAL A 235 -0.06 -10.23 13.00
CA VAL A 235 -1.49 -10.47 12.89
C VAL A 235 -1.75 -11.72 13.73
N LEU A 236 -1.99 -11.49 15.02
CA LEU A 236 -2.55 -12.45 15.94
C LEU A 236 -3.81 -13.01 15.27
N HIS A 237 -3.76 -14.31 15.04
CA HIS A 237 -4.77 -15.14 14.39
C HIS A 237 -6.21 -14.83 14.80
#